data_AF-A0A2V3U500-F1
#
_entry.id   AF-A0A2V3U500-F1
#
_cell.length_a   1.000
_cell.length_b   1.000
_cell.length_c   1.000
_cell.angle_alpha   90.00
_cell.angle_beta   90.00
_cell.angle_gamma   90.00
#
_symmetry.space_group_name_H-M   'P 1'
#
loop_
_entity.id
_entity.type
_entity.pdbx_description
1 polymer ?
#
loop_
_entity_poly.entity_id
_entity_poly.type
_entity_poly.pdbx_seq_one_letter_code
_entity_poly.pdbx_strand_id
1 'polypeptide(L)'
;MLPLDDCLYALQATIPTVMRSSLHRCLQRHGIARLPDVEGDKPAKKKFKSYPIGFFHIDIAEVQAAEGKLHLFVAIDRTSKFALCNWSTAAAG
;
A
#
# COMPACT_ATOMS: atom_id res chain seq x y z
N MET A 1 -5.26 7.24 -7.27
CA MET A 1 -4.38 8.42 -7.16
C MET A 1 -2.97 7.93 -7.33
N LEU A 2 -2.22 8.46 -8.30
CA LEU A 2 -0.78 8.20 -8.40
C LEU A 2 -0.09 8.75 -7.13
N PRO A 3 0.97 8.11 -6.63
CA PRO A 3 1.84 8.66 -5.60
C PRO A 3 2.25 10.11 -5.94
N LEU A 4 2.38 10.96 -4.90
CA LEU A 4 2.72 12.38 -5.08
C LEU A 4 3.99 12.57 -5.90
N ASP A 5 4.97 11.69 -5.71
CA ASP A 5 6.26 11.74 -6.39
C ASP A 5 6.17 11.36 -7.88
N ASP A 6 5.26 10.45 -8.25
CA ASP A 6 4.99 10.12 -9.66
C ASP A 6 4.30 11.29 -10.37
N CYS A 7 3.35 11.95 -9.70
CA CYS A 7 2.73 13.18 -10.19
C CYS A 7 3.76 14.30 -10.36
N LEU A 8 4.69 14.44 -9.41
CA LEU A 8 5.77 15.42 -9.48
C LEU A 8 6.66 15.16 -10.69
N TYR A 9 7.10 13.91 -10.86
CA TYR A 9 7.95 13.50 -11.97
C TYR A 9 7.28 13.77 -13.33
N ALA A 10 6.00 13.40 -13.48
CA ALA A 10 5.26 13.62 -14.72
C ALA A 10 5.09 15.11 -15.07
N LEU A 11 4.83 15.96 -14.06
CA LEU A 11 4.60 17.40 -14.26
C LEU A 11 5.89 18.18 -14.49
N GLN A 12 7.05 17.66 -14.06
CA GLN A 12 8.32 18.37 -14.15
C GLN A 12 8.77 18.60 -15.60
N ALA A 13 8.35 17.75 -16.53
CA ALA A 13 8.58 17.94 -17.96
C ALA A 13 7.89 19.20 -18.53
N THR A 14 6.74 19.59 -17.96
CA THR A 14 5.95 20.75 -18.42
C THR A 14 6.14 21.97 -17.53
N ILE A 15 6.36 21.76 -16.23
CA ILE A 15 6.52 22.81 -15.22
C ILE A 15 7.78 22.48 -14.39
N PRO A 16 8.99 22.82 -14.89
CA PRO A 16 10.24 22.39 -14.25
C PRO A 16 10.46 22.90 -12.82
N THR A 17 9.79 24.01 -12.47
CA THR A 17 9.91 24.69 -11.18
C THR A 17 8.91 24.19 -10.13
N VAL A 18 8.05 23.23 -10.47
CA VAL A 18 7.10 22.67 -9.51
C VAL A 18 7.84 21.95 -8.39
N MET A 19 7.47 22.26 -7.15
CA MET A 19 8.05 21.64 -5.96
C MET A 19 7.06 20.65 -5.36
N ARG A 20 7.59 19.61 -4.72
CA ARG A 20 6.79 18.60 -4.03
C ARG A 20 5.77 19.21 -3.05
N SER A 21 6.20 20.21 -2.28
CA SER A 21 5.36 20.88 -1.27
C SER A 21 4.25 21.73 -1.89
N SER A 22 4.54 22.45 -2.98
CA SER A 22 3.54 23.26 -3.68
C SER A 22 2.52 22.38 -4.40
N LEU A 23 2.96 21.28 -5.02
CA LEU A 23 2.07 20.28 -5.62
C LEU A 23 1.15 19.63 -4.58
N HIS A 24 1.70 19.18 -3.44
CA HIS A 24 0.91 18.59 -2.36
C HIS A 24 -0.17 19.54 -1.84
N ARG A 25 0.21 20.79 -1.55
CA ARG A 25 -0.73 21.82 -1.10
C ARG A 25 -1.80 22.13 -2.15
N CYS A 26 -1.45 22.12 -3.44
CA CYS A 26 -2.38 22.31 -4.55
C CYS A 26 -3.41 21.16 -4.59
N LEU A 27 -2.95 19.91 -4.59
CA LEU A 27 -3.81 18.71 -4.59
C LEU A 27 -4.75 18.68 -3.38
N GLN A 28 -4.25 19.06 -2.20
CA GLN A 28 -5.05 19.14 -0.98
C GLN A 28 -6.10 20.26 -1.06
N ARG A 29 -5.71 21.46 -1.53
CA ARG A 29 -6.61 22.60 -1.69
C ARG A 29 -7.79 22.28 -2.62
N HIS A 30 -7.52 21.54 -3.69
CA HIS A 30 -8.55 21.16 -4.67
C HIS A 30 -9.27 19.85 -4.32
N GLY A 31 -8.98 19.24 -3.16
CA GLY A 31 -9.64 18.00 -2.73
C GLY A 31 -9.28 16.75 -3.55
N ILE A 32 -8.31 16.85 -4.46
CA ILE A 32 -7.89 15.78 -5.38
C ILE A 32 -7.07 14.72 -4.63
N ALA A 33 -6.40 15.11 -3.53
CA ALA A 33 -5.63 14.19 -2.67
C ALA A 33 -6.49 13.18 -1.90
N ARG A 34 -7.82 13.27 -1.98
CA ARG A 34 -8.75 12.36 -1.30
C ARG A 34 -9.38 11.45 -2.34
N LEU A 35 -9.47 10.15 -2.05
CA LEU A 35 -10.38 9.31 -2.83
C LEU A 35 -11.82 9.83 -2.63
N PRO A 36 -12.65 9.81 -3.68
CA PRO A 36 -14.06 10.13 -3.53
C PRO A 36 -14.65 9.30 -2.39
N ASP A 37 -15.54 9.91 -1.62
CA ASP A 37 -16.29 9.13 -0.65
C ASP A 37 -17.13 8.13 -1.45
N VAL A 38 -16.77 6.85 -1.40
CA VAL A 38 -17.57 5.82 -2.05
C VAL A 38 -18.85 5.73 -1.23
N GLU A 39 -19.91 6.41 -1.70
CA GLU A 39 -21.27 6.22 -1.23
C GLU A 39 -21.73 4.83 -1.67
N GLY A 40 -21.44 3.87 -0.80
CA GLY A 40 -21.77 2.47 -0.93
C GLY A 40 -21.58 1.83 0.43
N ASP A 41 -22.33 0.77 0.69
CA ASP A 41 -22.43 0.04 1.96
C ASP A 41 -21.04 -0.32 2.52
N LYS A 42 -20.40 0.65 3.20
CA LYS A 42 -19.11 0.43 3.83
C LYS A 42 -19.41 -0.54 4.96
N PRO A 43 -18.82 -1.75 4.94
CA PRO A 43 -19.09 -2.71 5.99
C PRO A 43 -18.83 -2.02 7.33
N ALA A 44 -19.81 -2.09 8.23
CA ALA A 44 -19.74 -1.41 9.51
C ALA A 44 -18.37 -1.66 10.14
N LYS A 45 -17.66 -0.58 10.48
CA LYS A 45 -16.29 -0.68 11.02
C LYS A 45 -16.34 -1.52 12.31
N LYS A 46 -15.97 -2.80 12.22
CA LYS A 46 -15.87 -3.69 13.37
C LYS A 46 -14.50 -3.51 14.00
N LYS A 47 -14.45 -3.43 15.33
CA LYS A 47 -13.19 -3.55 16.05
C LYS A 47 -12.61 -4.92 15.76
N PHE A 48 -11.30 -4.99 15.55
CA PHE A 48 -10.62 -6.28 15.49
C PHE A 48 -10.83 -7.04 16.79
N LYS A 49 -11.02 -8.36 16.68
CA LYS A 49 -11.06 -9.24 17.85
C LYS A 49 -9.74 -9.11 18.62
N SER A 50 -9.81 -9.13 19.95
CA SER A 50 -8.62 -9.20 20.80
C SER A 50 -8.10 -10.64 20.79
N TYR A 51 -6.80 -10.80 20.57
CA TYR A 51 -6.12 -12.09 20.56
C TYR A 51 -4.92 -12.04 21.53
N PRO A 52 -4.55 -13.16 22.18
CA PRO A 52 -3.29 -13.23 22.90
C PRO A 52 -2.09 -13.13 21.94
N ILE A 53 -0.91 -12.79 22.47
CA ILE A 53 0.36 -12.88 21.71
C ILE A 53 0.56 -14.32 21.24
N GLY A 54 1.01 -14.49 20.00
CA GLY A 54 1.19 -15.78 19.34
C GLY A 54 0.05 -16.16 18.39
N PHE A 55 -0.96 -15.30 18.23
CA PHE A 55 -2.02 -15.50 17.24
C PHE A 55 -1.62 -14.88 15.89
N PHE A 56 -1.17 -15.72 14.97
CA PHE A 56 -0.67 -15.29 13.67
C PHE A 56 -1.76 -15.25 12.60
N HIS A 57 -1.74 -14.19 11.80
CA HIS A 57 -2.40 -14.13 10.51
C HIS A 57 -1.35 -14.36 9.43
N ILE A 58 -1.57 -15.38 8.62
CA ILE A 58 -0.71 -15.72 7.49
C ILE A 58 -1.37 -15.17 6.24
N ASP A 59 -0.65 -14.31 5.52
CA ASP A 59 -1.04 -13.78 4.23
C ASP A 59 -0.05 -14.25 3.15
N ILE A 60 -0.57 -14.43 1.94
CA ILE A 60 0.21 -14.92 0.78
C ILE A 60 -0.06 -13.98 -0.38
N ALA A 61 1.01 -13.39 -0.91
CA ALA A 61 0.95 -12.53 -2.07
C ALA A 61 1.85 -13.06 -3.19
N GLU A 62 1.32 -13.03 -4.40
CA GLU A 62 2.11 -13.22 -5.61
C GLU A 62 2.68 -11.87 -6.05
N VAL A 63 3.98 -11.83 -6.29
CA VAL A 63 4.70 -10.61 -6.71
C VAL A 63 5.41 -10.89 -8.03
N GLN A 64 5.16 -10.03 -9.01
CA GLN A 64 5.87 -10.05 -10.28
C GLN A 64 7.13 -9.18 -10.16
N ALA A 65 8.30 -9.81 -10.17
CA ALA A 65 9.60 -9.15 -10.14
C ALA A 65 10.30 -9.27 -11.50
N ALA A 66 11.43 -8.57 -11.69
CA ALA A 66 12.20 -8.63 -12.92
C ALA A 66 12.72 -10.04 -13.21
N GLU A 67 13.03 -10.80 -12.16
CA GLU A 67 13.53 -12.17 -12.20
C GLU A 67 12.41 -13.22 -12.34
N GLY A 68 11.15 -12.78 -12.44
CA GLY A 68 9.98 -13.63 -12.60
C GLY A 68 9.04 -13.62 -11.38
N LYS A 69 8.25 -14.69 -11.26
CA LYS A 69 7.17 -14.81 -10.28
C LYS A 69 7.69 -15.26 -8.91
N LEU A 70 7.44 -14.43 -7.90
CA LEU A 70 7.77 -14.69 -6.50
C LEU A 70 6.50 -14.89 -5.67
N HIS A 71 6.57 -15.75 -4.66
CA HIS A 71 5.53 -15.88 -3.64
C HIS A 71 6.08 -15.32 -2.31
N LEU A 72 5.39 -14.32 -1.78
CA LEU A 72 5.67 -13.71 -0.49
C LEU A 72 4.73 -14.32 0.56
N PHE A 73 5.32 -14.92 1.58
CA PHE A 73 4.61 -15.44 2.75
C PHE A 73 4.85 -14.49 3.92
N VAL A 74 3.77 -14.01 4.53
CA VAL A 74 3.84 -13.06 5.65
C VAL A 74 3.10 -13.64 6.84
N ALA A 75 3.80 -13.86 7.95
CA ALA A 75 3.18 -14.21 9.22
C ALA A 75 3.20 -12.99 10.15
N ILE A 76 2.01 -12.52 10.53
CA ILE A 76 1.84 -11.32 11.36
C ILE A 76 1.19 -11.72 12.68
N ASP A 77 1.87 -11.51 13.80
CA ASP A 77 1.22 -11.59 15.11
C ASP A 77 0.23 -10.43 15.26
N ARG A 78 -1.04 -10.77 15.50
CA ARG A 78 -2.14 -9.80 15.43
C ARG A 78 -2.10 -8.75 16.54
N THR A 79 -1.40 -9.04 17.63
CA THR A 79 -1.37 -8.21 18.83
C THR A 79 -0.14 -7.33 18.89
N SER A 80 1.06 -7.91 18.80
CA SER A 80 2.35 -7.20 18.79
C SER A 80 2.65 -6.51 17.47
N LYS A 81 1.99 -6.89 16.37
CA LYS A 81 2.29 -6.43 15.00
C LYS A 81 3.67 -6.82 14.50
N PHE A 82 4.34 -7.76 15.16
CA PHE A 82 5.54 -8.38 14.64
C PHE A 82 5.22 -9.16 13.36
N ALA A 83 5.99 -8.95 12.31
CA ALA A 83 5.81 -9.59 11.01
C ALA A 83 7.10 -10.29 10.59
N LEU A 84 6.97 -11.55 10.19
CA LEU A 84 8.02 -12.33 9.55
C LEU A 84 7.65 -12.55 8.09
N CYS A 85 8.57 -12.23 7.18
CA CYS A 85 8.38 -12.39 5.75
C CYS A 85 9.38 -13.39 5.19
N ASN A 86 8.93 -14.28 4.31
CA ASN A 86 9.80 -15.17 3.55
C ASN A 86 9.40 -15.20 2.08
N TRP A 87 10.38 -15.26 1.19
CA TRP A 87 10.15 -15.38 -0.25
C TRP A 87 10.44 -16.80 -0.73
N SER A 88 9.69 -17.24 -1.75
CA SER A 88 9.97 -18.46 -2.49
C SER A 88 9.84 -18.19 -3.98
N THR A 89 10.81 -18.65 -4.76
CA THR A 89 10.70 -18.75 -6.21
C THR A 89 9.86 -19.98 -6.54
N ALA A 90 9.05 -19.93 -7.60
CA ALA A 90 8.49 -21.16 -8.15
C ALA A 90 9.66 -22.08 -8.53
N ALA A 91 9.73 -23.29 -7.97
CA ALA A 91 10.73 -24.27 -8.36
C ALA A 91 10.66 -24.46 -9.88
N ALA A 92 11.79 -24.31 -10.57
CA ALA A 92 11.90 -24.76 -11.96
C ALA A 92 11.64 -26.26 -11.95
N GLY A 93 10.51 -26.67 -12.54
CA GLY A 93 10.18 -28.08 -12.75
C GLY A 93 11.07 -28.72 -13.79
#